data_AF-A0A536QKM4-F1
#
_entry.id   AF-A0A536QKM4-F1
#
_cell.length_a   1.000
_cell.length_b   1.000
_cell.length_c   1.000
_cell.angle_alpha   90.00
_cell.angle_beta   90.00
_cell.angle_gamma   90.00
#
_symmetry.space_group_name_H-M   'P 1'
#
loop_
_entity.id
_entity.type
_entity.pdbx_description
1 polymer ?
#
loop_
_entity_poly.entity_id
_entity_poly.type
_entity_poly.pdbx_seq_one_letter_code
_entity_poly.pdbx_strand_id
1 'polypeptide(L)' 'MRYGGFPCRYGGCDVRFSVERGDSYPSLLEASAKRTEHEIAEHQYHHIPMRTETPPAGSLQRLPRRGAAPKRIE' A
#
# COMPACT_ATOMS: atom_id res chain seq x y z
N MET A 1 -24.46 -4.20 7.06
CA MET A 1 -23.00 -4.45 7.15
C MET A 1 -22.32 -3.09 7.17
N ARG A 2 -21.63 -2.72 8.26
CA ARG A 2 -20.80 -1.51 8.29
C ARG A 2 -19.44 -1.91 7.71
N TYR A 3 -19.20 -1.62 6.43
CA TYR A 3 -17.87 -1.83 5.86
C TYR A 3 -16.89 -1.00 6.67
N GLY A 4 -15.91 -1.66 7.30
CA GLY A 4 -14.91 -1.02 8.14
C GLY A 4 -14.24 0.11 7.35
N GLY A 5 -14.47 1.34 7.79
CA GLY A 5 -13.98 2.52 7.09
C GLY A 5 -12.45 2.61 7.06
N PHE A 6 -11.93 3.38 6.10
CA PHE A 6 -10.50 3.64 5.99
C PHE A 6 -10.06 4.53 7.17
N PRO A 7 -9.11 4.09 8.01
CA PRO A 7 -8.54 4.95 9.04
C PRO A 7 -7.61 5.99 8.40
N CYS A 8 -7.45 7.13 9.06
CA CYS A 8 -6.38 8.08 8.78
C CYS A 8 -5.01 7.39 8.92
N ARG A 9 -4.06 7.72 8.05
CA ARG A 9 -2.69 7.16 8.09
C ARG A 9 -1.78 7.89 9.07
N TYR A 10 -2.15 9.10 9.47
CA TYR A 10 -1.35 9.88 10.41
C TYR A 10 -1.38 9.23 11.80
N GLY A 11 -0.21 8.99 12.37
CA GLY A 11 -0.08 8.38 13.70
C GLY A 11 -0.68 9.28 14.77
N GLY A 12 -1.66 8.76 15.53
CA GLY A 12 -2.37 9.51 16.56
C GLY A 12 -3.68 10.16 16.10
N CYS A 13 -4.13 9.92 14.86
CA CYS A 13 -5.46 10.33 14.40
C CYS A 13 -6.44 9.14 14.37
N ASP A 14 -7.53 9.23 15.14
CA ASP A 14 -8.57 8.20 15.27
C ASP A 14 -9.71 8.34 14.24
N VAL A 15 -9.60 9.26 13.28
CA VAL A 15 -10.65 9.50 12.28
C VAL A 15 -10.76 8.33 11.30
N ARG A 16 -11.99 7.92 11.02
CA ARG A 16 -12.31 6.82 10.09
C ARG A 16 -13.33 7.25 9.04
N PHE A 17 -13.04 6.96 7.78
CA PHE A 17 -13.87 7.30 6.63
C PHE A 17 -14.72 6.10 6.23
N SER A 18 -16.03 6.20 6.51
CA SER A 18 -16.99 5.13 6.22
C SER A 18 -17.13 4.90 4.72
N VAL A 19 -17.19 3.64 4.31
CA VAL A 19 -17.47 3.23 2.93
C VAL A 19 -18.94 2.79 2.87
N GLU A 20 -19.74 3.43 2.00
CA GLU A 20 -21.16 3.06 1.84
C GLU A 20 -21.33 1.66 1.24
N ARG A 21 -20.57 1.34 0.20
CA ARG A 21 -20.57 0.05 -0.49
C ARG A 21 -19.16 -0.48 -0.66
N GLY A 22 -18.73 -1.42 0.16
CA GLY A 22 -17.38 -1.97 0.10
C GLY A 22 -17.11 -2.89 -1.10
N ASP A 23 -18.16 -3.29 -1.81
CA ASP A 23 -18.12 -4.01 -3.09
C ASP A 23 -18.05 -3.07 -4.30
N SER A 24 -18.34 -1.79 -4.12
CA SER A 24 -18.33 -0.79 -5.19
C SER A 24 -17.01 -0.02 -5.20
N TYR A 25 -16.22 -0.24 -6.26
CA TYR A 25 -15.01 0.54 -6.55
C TYR A 25 -15.20 2.07 -6.43
N PRO A 26 -16.27 2.70 -6.97
CA PRO A 26 -16.44 4.15 -6.81
C PRO A 26 -16.59 4.58 -5.34
N SER A 27 -17.34 3.82 -4.54
CA SER A 27 -17.51 4.14 -3.11
C SER A 27 -16.21 4.00 -2.32
N LEU A 28 -15.33 3.06 -2.70
CA LEU A 28 -13.99 2.95 -2.12
C LEU A 28 -13.11 4.14 -2.50
N LEU A 29 -13.20 4.58 -3.76
CA LEU A 29 -12.45 5.73 -4.27
C LEU A 29 -12.85 7.01 -3.53
N GLU A 30 -14.15 7.25 -3.36
CA GLU A 30 -14.68 8.42 -2.64
C GLU A 30 -14.24 8.43 -1.17
N ALA A 31 -14.33 7.29 -0.47
CA ALA A 31 -13.87 7.20 0.91
C ALA A 31 -12.35 7.43 1.03
N SER A 32 -11.57 6.95 0.07
CA SER A 32 -10.12 7.20 0.02
C SER A 32 -9.79 8.67 -0.30
N ALA A 33 -10.59 9.34 -1.14
CA ALA A 33 -10.44 10.76 -1.44
C ALA A 33 -10.68 11.59 -0.17
N LYS A 34 -11.79 11.34 0.53
CA LYS A 34 -12.12 12.00 1.81
C LYS A 34 -11.03 11.81 2.85
N ARG A 35 -10.43 10.60 2.94
CA ARG A 35 -9.27 10.36 3.80
C ARG A 35 -8.09 11.26 3.43
N THR A 36 -7.76 11.33 2.14
CA THR A 36 -6.63 12.10 1.65
C THR A 36 -6.82 13.60 1.88
N GLU A 37 -8.04 14.10 1.70
CA GLU A 37 -8.39 15.50 1.97
C GLU A 37 -8.20 15.85 3.45
N HIS A 38 -8.64 14.99 4.37
CA HIS A 38 -8.43 15.16 5.80
C HIS A 38 -6.95 15.12 6.18
N GLU A 39 -6.20 14.16 5.63
CA GLU A 39 -4.76 14.04 5.85
C GLU A 39 -4.02 15.33 5.47
N ILE A 40 -4.39 15.96 4.35
CA ILE A 40 -3.78 17.20 3.89
C ILE A 40 -4.26 18.40 4.72
N ALA A 41 -5.56 18.51 4.98
CA ALA A 41 -6.15 19.66 5.67
C ALA A 41 -5.74 19.72 7.16
N GLU A 42 -5.80 18.59 7.87
CA GLU A 42 -5.63 18.55 9.32
C GLU A 42 -4.18 18.24 9.73
N HIS A 43 -3.45 17.47 8.92
CA HIS A 43 -2.11 17.00 9.27
C HIS A 43 -1.02 17.50 8.33
N GLN A 44 -1.37 18.24 7.27
CA GLN A 44 -0.45 18.58 6.18
C GLN A 44 0.30 17.36 5.65
N TYR A 45 -0.32 16.18 5.77
CA TYR A 45 0.29 14.91 5.45
C TYR A 45 0.06 14.60 3.98
N HIS A 46 1.15 14.63 3.21
CA HIS A 46 1.14 14.26 1.80
C HIS A 46 1.66 12.84 1.63
N HIS A 47 0.75 11.88 1.47
CA HIS A 47 1.13 10.52 1.14
C HIS A 47 1.65 10.45 -0.31
N ILE A 48 2.98 10.35 -0.48
CA ILE A 48 3.59 10.13 -1.80
C ILE A 48 3.43 8.66 -2.17
N PRO A 49 2.65 8.31 -3.21
CA PRO A 49 2.62 6.95 -3.69
C PRO A 49 4.03 6.60 -4.19
N MET A 50 4.63 5.54 -3.65
CA MET A 50 5.80 4.95 -4.29
C MET A 50 5.40 4.61 -5.72
N ARG A 51 5.99 5.30 -6.70
CA ARG A 51 5.89 4.88 -8.09
C ARG A 51 6.56 3.51 -8.12
N THR A 52 5.79 2.45 -8.28
CA THR A 52 6.33 1.21 -8.80
C THR A 52 6.83 1.53 -10.19
N GLU A 53 8.08 1.95 -10.27
CA GLU A 53 8.85 1.87 -11.49
C GLU A 53 8.75 0.41 -11.91
N THR A 54 7.88 0.11 -12.87
CA THR A 54 7.84 -1.22 -13.49
C THR A 54 9.28 -1.49 -13.91
N PRO A 55 10.00 -2.43 -13.29
CA PRO A 55 11.34 -2.73 -13.76
C PRO A 55 11.21 -3.06 -15.25
N PRO A 56 12.06 -2.48 -16.13
CA PRO A 56 12.03 -2.83 -17.53
C PRO A 56 12.09 -4.35 -17.64
N ALA A 57 11.19 -4.94 -18.42
CA ALA A 57 11.06 -6.38 -18.61
C ALA A 57 12.42 -6.98 -19.02
N GLY A 58 13.21 -7.41 -18.04
CA GLY A 58 14.62 -7.73 -18.27
C GLY A 58 15.50 -7.77 -17.02
N SER A 59 15.12 -7.14 -15.91
CA SER A 59 15.90 -7.19 -14.66
C SER A 59 15.49 -8.30 -13.69
N LEU A 60 15.04 -9.46 -14.19
CA LEU A 60 15.15 -10.71 -13.45
C LEU A 60 16.61 -11.16 -13.46
N GLN A 61 17.48 -10.40 -12.81
CA GLN A 61 18.79 -10.91 -12.41
C GLN A 61 18.54 -11.95 -11.33
N ARG A 62 18.49 -13.20 -11.78
CA ARG A 62 18.57 -14.41 -10.98
C ARG A 62 19.70 -14.22 -9.98
N LEU A 63 19.39 -13.83 -8.75
CA LEU A 63 20.38 -13.86 -7.68
C LEU A 63 20.92 -15.30 -7.61
N PRO A 64 22.23 -15.54 -7.75
CA PRO A 64 22.76 -16.86 -7.49
C PRO A 64 22.47 -17.16 -6.03
N ARG A 65 21.71 -18.23 -5.77
CA ARG A 65 21.55 -18.76 -4.41
C ARG A 65 22.95 -19.10 -3.88
N ARG A 66 23.51 -18.22 -3.06
CA ARG A 66 24.71 -18.51 -2.27
C ARG A 66 24.33 -19.64 -1.31
N GLY A 67 24.87 -20.83 -1.56
CA GLY A 67 24.86 -21.92 -0.60
C GLY A 67 24.54 -23.26 -1.22
N ALA A 68 25.55 -23.92 -1.79
CA ALA A 68 25.70 -25.38 -1.78
C ALA A 68 27.06 -25.80 -2.35
N ALA A 69 28.10 -25.72 -1.54
CA ALA A 69 29.14 -26.74 -1.48
C ALA A 69 29.09 -27.30 -0.03
N PRO A 70 29.45 -28.55 0.29
CA PRO A 70 30.36 -29.50 -0.39
C PRO A 70 29.70 -30.92 -0.54
N LYS A 71 30.28 -32.03 -1.04
CA LYS A 71 31.56 -32.71 -0.77
C LYS A 71 31.97 -33.67 -1.91
N ARG A 72 33.29 -33.89 -1.99
CA ARG A 72 34.04 -34.97 -2.64
C ARG A 72 33.69 -36.35 -2.02
N ILE A 73 33.50 -37.38 -2.83
CA ILE A 73 33.60 -38.84 -2.56
C ILE A 73 33.89 -39.47 -3.93
N GLU A 74 35.16 -39.68 -4.26
CA GLU A 74 35.98 -40.92 -4.29
C GLU A 74 36.22 -41.31 -5.75
#